data_AF-A0A945C7Z3-F1
#
_entry.id   AF-A0A945C7Z3-F1
#
_cell.length_a   1.000
_cell.length_b   1.000
_cell.length_c   1.000
_cell.angle_alpha   90.00
_cell.angle_beta   90.00
_cell.angle_gamma   90.00
#
_symmetry.space_group_name_H-M   'P 1'
#
loop_
_entity.id
_entity.type
_entity.pdbx_description
1 polymer ?
#
loop_
_entity_poly.entity_id
_entity_poly.type
_entity_poly.pdbx_seq_one_letter_code
_entity_poly.pdbx_strand_id
1 'polypeptide(L)'
;MLKDRLRRELSIFNQLKPDVRKLVISTFCQIIANSLIFVFANAYLFVSTNNISSIAVFNLGVYLMILVGFYLNTFLIKFIDVRRIFIPSSVMQGGSLAILFIFNTLIKF
;
A
#
# COMPACT_ATOMS: atom_id res chain seq x y z
N MET A 1 31.39 2.81 6.56
CA MET A 1 30.24 2.65 7.50
C MET A 1 28.91 2.33 6.81
N LEU A 2 28.36 3.19 5.94
CA LEU A 2 27.05 2.94 5.29
C LEU A 2 27.11 1.80 4.24
N LYS A 3 28.19 1.78 3.43
CA LYS A 3 28.48 0.70 2.48
C LYS A 3 28.61 -0.68 3.14
N ASP A 4 29.22 -0.72 4.32
CA ASP A 4 29.47 -1.98 5.04
C ASP A 4 28.18 -2.53 5.64
N ARG A 5 27.30 -1.66 6.14
CA ARG A 5 25.95 -2.03 6.57
C ARG A 5 25.11 -2.55 5.40
N LEU A 6 25.13 -1.84 4.27
CA LEU A 6 24.44 -2.28 3.04
C LEU A 6 24.94 -3.64 2.55
N ARG A 7 26.26 -3.89 2.55
CA ARG A 7 26.82 -5.20 2.18
C ARG A 7 26.39 -6.31 3.14
N ARG A 8 26.28 -6.01 4.44
CA ARG A 8 25.84 -6.98 5.45
C ARG A 8 24.35 -7.33 5.27
N GLU A 9 23.50 -6.32 5.07
CA GLU A 9 22.07 -6.45 4.77
C GLU A 9 21.85 -7.25 3.47
N LEU A 10 22.59 -6.94 2.40
CA LEU A 10 22.54 -7.68 1.14
C LEU A 10 23.01 -9.13 1.28
N SER A 11 24.01 -9.39 2.12
CA SER A 11 24.47 -10.75 2.40
C SER A 11 23.39 -11.55 3.14
N ILE A 12 22.75 -10.95 4.15
CA ILE A 12 21.64 -11.56 4.89
C ILE A 12 20.46 -11.81 3.94
N PHE A 13 20.10 -10.83 3.13
CA PHE A 13 19.05 -10.93 2.10
C PHE A 13 19.31 -12.07 1.09
N ASN A 14 20.57 -12.27 0.72
CA ASN A 14 20.98 -13.33 -0.17
C ASN A 14 21.00 -14.73 0.48
N GLN A 15 20.99 -14.82 1.81
CA GLN A 15 20.85 -16.08 2.55
C GLN A 15 19.38 -16.48 2.77
N LEU A 16 18.42 -15.57 2.57
CA LEU A 16 16.99 -15.89 2.66
C LEU A 16 16.55 -16.80 1.51
N LYS A 17 15.59 -17.69 1.82
CA LYS A 17 14.89 -18.54 0.85
C LYS A 17 14.30 -17.68 -0.28
N PRO A 18 14.29 -18.16 -1.54
CA PRO A 18 13.84 -17.37 -2.70
C PRO A 18 12.40 -16.85 -2.56
N ASP A 19 11.51 -17.61 -1.93
CA ASP A 19 10.13 -17.18 -1.67
C ASP A 19 10.05 -16.00 -0.69
N VAL A 20 10.87 -16.03 0.37
CA VAL A 20 10.91 -14.96 1.36
C VAL A 20 11.56 -13.72 0.76
N ARG A 21 12.56 -13.89 -0.09
CA ARG A 21 13.18 -12.80 -0.85
C ARG A 21 12.16 -12.07 -1.71
N LYS A 22 11.34 -12.80 -2.46
CA LYS A 22 10.25 -12.23 -3.27
C LYS A 22 9.26 -11.47 -2.40
N LEU A 23 8.85 -12.04 -1.26
CA LEU A 23 7.95 -11.38 -0.33
C LEU A 23 8.53 -10.04 0.16
N VAL A 24 9.79 -10.03 0.59
CA VAL A 24 10.46 -8.81 1.08
C VAL A 24 10.52 -7.74 0.00
N ILE A 25 10.87 -8.09 -1.25
CA ILE A 25 10.89 -7.13 -2.37
C ILE A 25 9.48 -6.60 -2.64
N SER A 26 8.48 -7.48 -2.72
CA SER A 26 7.09 -7.09 -2.95
C SER A 26 6.58 -6.16 -1.87
N THR A 27 6.82 -6.48 -0.59
CA THR A 27 6.45 -5.62 0.55
C THR A 27 7.19 -4.29 0.51
N PHE A 28 8.47 -4.27 0.16
CA PHE A 28 9.24 -3.04 0.03
C PHE A 28 8.66 -2.10 -1.05
N CYS A 29 8.39 -2.64 -2.25
CA CYS A 29 7.74 -1.89 -3.32
C CYS A 29 6.35 -1.39 -2.88
N GLN A 30 5.60 -2.21 -2.15
CA GLN A 30 4.27 -1.88 -1.67
C GLN A 30 4.28 -0.72 -0.67
N ILE A 31 5.25 -0.68 0.25
CA ILE A 31 5.40 0.42 1.21
C ILE A 31 5.68 1.75 0.50
N ILE A 32 6.57 1.73 -0.51
CA ILE A 32 6.88 2.91 -1.31
C ILE A 32 5.64 3.39 -2.07
N ALA A 33 4.97 2.47 -2.78
CA ALA A 33 3.75 2.78 -3.52
C ALA A 33 2.68 3.37 -2.60
N ASN A 34 2.40 2.74 -1.46
CA ASN A 34 1.40 3.21 -0.50
C ASN A 34 1.72 4.61 0.04
N SER A 35 3.00 4.89 0.31
CA SER A 35 3.43 6.22 0.75
C SER A 35 3.18 7.29 -0.33
N LEU A 36 3.51 6.99 -1.59
CA LEU A 36 3.26 7.90 -2.71
C LEU A 36 1.77 8.14 -2.94
N ILE A 37 0.95 7.08 -2.88
CA ILE A 37 -0.52 7.16 -3.01
C ILE A 37 -1.08 8.07 -1.93
N PHE A 38 -0.67 7.85 -0.68
CA PHE A 38 -1.18 8.61 0.45
C PHE A 38 -0.83 10.09 0.36
N VAL A 39 0.41 10.42 -0.01
CA VAL A 39 0.83 11.82 -0.22
C VAL A 39 0.03 12.45 -1.36
N PHE A 40 -0.11 11.74 -2.49
CA PHE A 40 -0.84 12.26 -3.65
C PHE A 40 -2.33 12.49 -3.34
N ALA A 41 -3.00 11.55 -2.69
CA ALA A 41 -4.42 11.67 -2.33
C ALA A 41 -4.67 12.86 -1.39
N ASN A 42 -3.82 13.03 -0.37
CA ASN A 42 -3.93 14.15 0.56
C ASN A 42 -3.66 15.50 -0.13
N ALA A 43 -2.65 15.57 -1.00
CA ALA A 43 -2.37 16.78 -1.78
C ALA A 43 -3.51 17.12 -2.74
N TYR A 44 -4.09 16.11 -3.41
CA TYR A 44 -5.23 16.29 -4.30
C TYR A 44 -6.46 16.82 -3.56
N LEU A 45 -6.82 16.20 -2.42
CA LEU A 45 -7.93 16.67 -1.59
C LEU A 45 -7.72 18.10 -1.09
N PHE A 46 -6.49 18.45 -0.73
CA PHE A 46 -6.17 19.82 -0.33
C PHE A 46 -6.41 20.82 -1.46
N VAL A 47 -5.93 20.53 -2.67
CA VAL A 47 -6.12 21.41 -3.84
C VAL A 47 -7.59 21.50 -4.26
N SER A 48 -8.33 20.39 -4.25
CA SER A 48 -9.72 20.35 -4.73
C SER A 48 -10.72 20.97 -3.76
N THR A 49 -10.53 20.79 -2.44
CA THR A 49 -11.53 21.22 -1.44
C THR A 49 -11.10 22.45 -0.65
N ASN A 50 -9.79 22.76 -0.64
CA ASN A 50 -9.17 23.82 0.17
C ASN A 50 -9.60 23.81 1.66
N ASN A 51 -10.04 22.65 2.15
CA ASN A 51 -10.61 22.46 3.47
C ASN A 51 -9.93 21.27 4.16
N ILE A 52 -9.25 21.57 5.27
CA ILE A 52 -8.49 20.61 6.06
C ILE A 52 -9.40 19.54 6.69
N SER A 53 -10.66 19.88 6.98
CA SER A 53 -11.63 18.94 7.58
C SER A 53 -11.93 17.76 6.65
N SER A 54 -12.01 17.99 5.34
CA SER A 54 -12.23 16.92 4.36
C SER A 54 -11.07 15.92 4.31
N ILE A 55 -9.84 16.42 4.50
CA ILE A 55 -8.63 15.59 4.59
C ILE A 55 -8.65 14.75 5.86
N ALA A 56 -9.04 15.35 7.00
CA ALA A 56 -9.14 14.63 8.27
C ALA A 56 -10.16 13.47 8.19
N VAL A 57 -11.34 13.72 7.61
CA VAL A 57 -12.37 12.68 7.41
C VAL A 57 -11.88 11.57 6.49
N PHE A 58 -11.20 11.92 5.38
CA PHE A 58 -10.61 10.93 4.49
C PHE A 58 -9.61 10.03 5.21
N ASN A 59 -8.66 10.62 5.96
CA ASN A 59 -7.65 9.86 6.68
C ASN A 59 -8.26 8.97 7.79
N LEU A 60 -9.28 9.46 8.51
CA LEU A 60 -10.04 8.64 9.46
C LEU A 60 -10.69 7.44 8.78
N GLY A 61 -11.32 7.65 7.62
CA GLY A 61 -11.87 6.56 6.81
C GLY A 61 -10.82 5.52 6.40
N VAL A 62 -9.64 5.97 5.96
CA VAL A 62 -8.52 5.08 5.62
C VAL A 62 -8.09 4.23 6.83
N TYR A 63 -7.91 4.84 8.01
CA TYR A 63 -7.53 4.10 9.21
C TYR A 63 -8.60 3.11 9.68
N LEU A 64 -9.88 3.46 9.56
CA LEU A 64 -10.99 2.52 9.83
C LEU A 64 -10.97 1.34 8.86
N MET A 65 -10.75 1.60 7.57
CA MET A 65 -10.65 0.54 6.55
C MET A 65 -9.46 -0.39 6.77
N ILE A 66 -8.36 0.08 7.37
CA ILE A 66 -7.25 -0.78 7.79
C ILE A 66 -7.70 -1.77 8.87
N LEU A 67 -8.47 -1.33 9.87
CA LEU A 67 -9.01 -2.22 10.91
C LEU A 67 -9.93 -3.29 10.31
N VAL A 68 -10.83 -2.86 9.41
CA VAL A 68 -11.71 -3.78 8.67
C VAL A 68 -10.89 -4.77 7.84
N GLY A 69 -9.87 -4.29 7.14
CA GLY A 69 -8.95 -5.11 6.36
C GLY A 69 -8.18 -6.11 7.21
N PHE A 70 -7.78 -5.76 8.44
CA PHE A 70 -7.11 -6.69 9.36
C PHE A 70 -8.05 -7.83 9.77
N TYR A 71 -9.30 -7.52 10.09
CA TYR A 71 -10.31 -8.53 10.43
C TYR A 71 -10.62 -9.45 9.25
N LEU A 72 -10.84 -8.86 8.06
CA LEU A 72 -11.05 -9.61 6.82
C LEU A 72 -9.87 -10.52 6.48
N ASN A 73 -8.63 -10.01 6.54
CA ASN A 73 -7.45 -10.83 6.28
C ASN A 73 -7.31 -11.97 7.30
N THR A 74 -7.53 -11.69 8.58
CA THR A 74 -7.49 -12.72 9.63
C THR A 74 -8.54 -13.80 9.39
N PHE A 75 -9.73 -13.42 8.93
CA PHE A 75 -10.78 -14.36 8.55
C PHE A 75 -10.39 -15.17 7.32
N LEU A 76 -9.95 -14.52 6.24
CA LEU A 76 -9.59 -15.18 4.98
C LEU A 76 -8.42 -16.15 5.12
N ILE A 77 -7.41 -15.84 5.95
CA ILE A 77 -6.26 -16.72 6.19
C ILE A 77 -6.69 -18.07 6.80
N LYS A 78 -7.83 -18.14 7.50
CA LYS A 78 -8.37 -19.40 8.02
C LYS A 78 -8.90 -20.34 6.93
N PHE A 79 -9.22 -19.80 5.75
CA PHE A 79 -9.87 -20.54 4.66
C PHE A 79 -9.02 -20.62 3.38
N ILE A 80 -8.04 -19.71 3.22
CA ILE A 80 -7.28 -19.54 1.97
C ILE A 80 -5.79 -19.36 2.30
N ASP A 81 -4.93 -20.00 1.50
CA ASP A 81 -3.48 -19.80 1.56
C ASP A 81 -3.08 -18.31 1.47
N VAL A 82 -2.17 -17.89 2.34
CA VAL A 82 -1.67 -16.50 2.43
C VAL A 82 -1.21 -15.95 1.07
N ARG A 83 -0.60 -16.81 0.23
CA ARG A 83 -0.13 -16.46 -1.11
C ARG A 83 -1.28 -16.04 -2.04
N ARG A 84 -2.45 -16.67 -1.92
CA ARG A 84 -3.64 -16.37 -2.72
C ARG A 84 -4.40 -15.14 -2.24
N ILE A 85 -4.18 -14.69 -1.00
CA ILE A 85 -4.74 -13.44 -0.46
C ILE A 85 -3.85 -12.25 -0.82
N PHE A 86 -2.53 -12.45 -0.80
CA PHE A 86 -1.54 -11.39 -1.06
C PHE A 86 -1.59 -10.83 -2.49
N ILE A 87 -1.80 -11.69 -3.49
CA ILE A 87 -1.86 -11.29 -4.91
C ILE A 87 -3.05 -10.36 -5.19
N PRO A 88 -4.32 -10.74 -4.90
CA PRO A 88 -5.47 -9.88 -5.17
C PRO A 88 -5.47 -8.60 -4.32
N SER A 89 -4.99 -8.63 -3.08
CA SER A 89 -4.84 -7.42 -2.27
C SER A 89 -3.82 -6.44 -2.87
N SER A 90 -2.70 -6.94 -3.38
CA SER A 90 -1.70 -6.11 -4.10
C SER A 90 -2.27 -5.53 -5.40
N VAL A 91 -3.05 -6.31 -6.16
CA VAL A 91 -3.72 -5.84 -7.38
C VAL A 91 -4.79 -4.80 -7.08
N MET A 92 -5.63 -5.01 -6.07
CA MET A 92 -6.64 -4.03 -5.64
C MET A 92 -5.99 -2.73 -5.19
N GLN A 93 -4.85 -2.79 -4.50
CA GLN A 93 -4.12 -1.59 -4.09
C GLN A 93 -3.59 -0.83 -5.31
N GLY A 94 -3.04 -1.51 -6.32
CA GLY A 94 -2.69 -0.88 -7.60
C GLY A 94 -3.90 -0.32 -8.36
N GLY A 95 -5.05 -1.00 -8.30
CA GLY A 95 -6.30 -0.55 -8.91
C GLY A 95 -6.86 0.73 -8.27
N SER A 96 -6.64 0.94 -6.97
CA SER A 96 -7.10 2.16 -6.27
C SER A 96 -6.51 3.44 -6.85
N LEU A 97 -5.25 3.39 -7.32
CA LEU A 97 -4.61 4.47 -8.05
C LEU A 97 -5.32 4.73 -9.38
N ALA A 98 -5.55 3.69 -10.17
CA ALA A 98 -6.22 3.81 -11.46
C ALA A 98 -7.62 4.44 -11.30
N ILE A 99 -8.36 4.06 -10.25
CA ILE A 99 -9.67 4.63 -9.94
C ILE A 99 -9.55 6.12 -9.61
N LEU A 100 -8.59 6.55 -8.79
CA LEU A 100 -8.38 7.98 -8.49
C LEU A 100 -8.02 8.80 -9.73
N PHE A 101 -7.17 8.25 -10.61
CA PHE A 101 -6.85 8.90 -11.89
C PHE A 101 -8.08 8.97 -12.81
N ILE A 102 -8.85 7.89 -12.91
CA ILE A 102 -10.08 7.83 -13.73
C ILE A 102 -11.14 8.81 -13.20
N PHE A 103 -11.36 8.87 -11.89
CA PHE A 103 -12.31 9.81 -11.28
C PHE A 103 -11.90 11.28 -11.48
N ASN A 104 -10.62 11.61 -11.35
CA ASN A 104 -10.13 12.96 -11.67
C ASN A 104 -10.32 13.31 -13.15
N THR A 105 -10.24 12.32 -14.04
CA THR A 105 -10.49 12.50 -15.48
C THR A 105 -11.98 12.68 -15.78
N LEU A 106 -12.87 12.04 -15.02
CA LEU A 106 -14.33 12.14 -15.17
C LEU A 106 -14.94 13.42 -14.58
N ILE A 107 -14.34 14.01 -13.55
CA ILE A 107 -14.83 15.26 -12.91
C ILE A 107 -14.44 16.51 -13.71
N LYS A 108 -13.52 16.38 -14.69
CA LYS A 108 -13.10 17.47 -15.58
C LYS A 108 -13.90 17.56 -16.89
N PHE A 109 -14.95 16.76 -17.07
CA PHE A 109 -15.94 16.89 -18.14
C PHE A 109 -17.26 17.43 -17.59
#